data_AF-A0A060D434-F1
#
_entry.id   AF-A0A060D434-F1
#
_cell.length_a   1.000
_cell.length_b   1.000
_cell.length_c   1.000
_cell.angle_alpha   90.00
_cell.angle_beta   90.00
_cell.angle_gamma   90.00
#
_symmetry.space_group_name_H-M   'P 1'
#
loop_
_entity.id
_entity.type
_entity.pdbx_description
1 polymer ?
#
loop_
_entity_poly.entity_id
_entity_poly.type
_entity_poly.pdbx_seq_one_letter_code
_entity_poly.pdbx_strand_id
1 'polypeptide(L)'
;MKWNNIVWKDKEIWLYKFQRKIFNLSKMGDMKTVFFIQKQLIEHENAKFLAVRKVTQDNLGKRTAGVDGIFLLTPDERMNLVKNIKIDQHSDKILRVTIPKPNGSVRNLGIPTIRDRAKQCLVKFALEPQYEAFFWTKQLRVQAW
;
A
#
# COMPACT_ATOMS: atom_id res chain seq x y z
N MET A 1 0.99 23.27 -4.68
CA MET A 1 1.64 22.11 -5.34
C MET A 1 0.63 21.45 -6.27
N LYS A 2 0.97 21.21 -7.54
CA LYS A 2 0.11 20.54 -8.54
C LYS A 2 0.56 19.09 -8.74
N TRP A 3 -0.38 18.16 -8.95
CA TRP A 3 -0.09 16.71 -9.11
C TRP A 3 0.96 16.41 -10.19
N ASN A 4 0.90 17.11 -11.32
CA ASN A 4 1.81 16.89 -12.45
C ASN A 4 3.23 17.43 -12.19
N ASN A 5 3.41 18.29 -11.19
CA ASN A 5 4.69 18.92 -10.86
C ASN A 5 5.39 18.23 -9.69
N ILE A 6 4.89 17.06 -9.27
CA ILE A 6 5.46 16.33 -8.14
C ILE A 6 6.76 15.65 -8.58
N VAL A 7 7.85 15.93 -7.86
CA VAL A 7 9.11 15.20 -8.02
C VAL A 7 8.99 13.85 -7.33
N TRP A 8 8.60 12.83 -8.10
CA TRP A 8 8.33 11.49 -7.56
C TRP A 8 9.57 10.79 -7.02
N LYS A 9 10.71 11.00 -7.66
CA LYS A 9 11.97 10.32 -7.34
C LYS A 9 12.40 10.56 -5.89
N ASP A 10 12.24 11.79 -5.41
CA ASP A 10 12.61 12.16 -4.04
C ASP A 10 11.76 11.42 -3.00
N LYS A 11 10.45 11.29 -3.29
CA LYS A 11 9.52 10.55 -2.44
C LYS A 11 9.85 9.06 -2.42
N GLU A 12 10.18 8.48 -3.57
CA GLU A 12 10.58 7.07 -3.72
C GLU A 12 11.88 6.78 -2.95
N ILE A 13 12.90 7.64 -3.08
CA ILE A 13 14.16 7.53 -2.33
C ILE A 13 13.90 7.63 -0.84
N TRP A 14 13.06 8.57 -0.41
CA TRP A 14 12.68 8.73 0.98
C TRP A 14 12.01 7.45 1.53
N LEU A 15 11.05 6.88 0.80
CA LEU A 15 10.36 5.65 1.20
C LEU A 15 11.33 4.48 1.32
N TYR A 16 12.19 4.30 0.32
CA TYR A 16 13.19 3.23 0.31
C TYR A 16 14.13 3.28 1.53
N LYS A 17 14.59 4.48 1.92
CA LYS A 17 15.44 4.67 3.11
C LYS A 17 14.73 4.22 4.40
N PHE A 18 13.45 4.58 4.55
CA PHE A 18 12.64 4.14 5.69
C PHE A 18 12.44 2.62 5.70
N GLN A 19 12.08 2.03 4.55
CA GLN A 19 11.86 0.60 4.42
C GLN A 19 13.13 -0.21 4.72
N ARG A 20 14.29 0.22 4.24
CA ARG A 20 15.59 -0.40 4.59
C ARG A 20 15.88 -0.33 6.09
N LYS A 21 15.55 0.79 6.74
CA LYS A 21 15.73 0.93 8.19
C LYS A 21 14.84 -0.04 8.96
N ILE A 22 13.56 -0.16 8.56
CA ILE A 22 12.62 -1.14 9.12
C ILE A 22 13.16 -2.56 8.97
N PHE A 23 13.60 -2.93 7.76
CA PHE A 23 14.15 -4.27 7.48
C PHE A 23 15.35 -4.61 8.38
N ASN A 24 16.34 -3.71 8.47
CA ASN A 24 17.54 -3.93 9.27
C ASN A 24 17.24 -4.03 10.76
N LEU A 25 16.40 -3.13 11.30
CA LEU A 25 16.01 -3.17 12.70
C LEU A 25 15.18 -4.41 13.05
N SER A 26 14.33 -4.87 12.11
CA SER A 26 13.58 -6.11 12.27
C SER A 26 14.50 -7.32 12.40
N LYS A 27 15.60 -7.37 11.63
CA LYS A 27 16.62 -8.43 11.77
C LYS A 27 17.35 -8.39 13.12
N MET A 28 17.54 -7.20 13.68
CA MET A 28 18.18 -7.00 14.99
C MET A 28 17.22 -7.24 16.17
N GLY A 29 15.92 -7.40 15.91
CA GLY A 29 14.90 -7.60 16.95
C GLY A 29 14.43 -6.32 17.65
N ASP A 30 14.83 -5.12 17.18
CA ASP A 30 14.37 -3.84 17.75
C ASP A 30 12.95 -3.49 17.26
N MET A 31 11.98 -4.20 17.80
CA MET A 31 10.58 -4.06 17.39
C MET A 31 9.94 -2.74 17.83
N LYS A 32 10.44 -2.13 18.91
CA LYS A 32 9.94 -0.83 19.39
C LYS A 32 10.23 0.27 18.38
N THR A 33 11.48 0.33 17.88
CA THR A 33 11.85 1.31 16.85
C THR A 33 11.20 1.01 15.51
N VAL A 34 11.04 -0.27 15.14
CA VAL A 34 10.28 -0.67 13.94
C VAL A 34 8.86 -0.11 13.97
N PHE A 35 8.12 -0.34 15.07
CA PHE A 35 6.74 0.15 15.20
C PHE A 35 6.68 1.67 15.14
N PHE A 36 7.62 2.37 15.79
CA PHE A 36 7.72 3.83 15.72
C PHE A 36 7.89 4.32 14.27
N ILE A 37 8.82 3.74 13.51
CA ILE A 37 9.08 4.13 12.12
C ILE A 37 7.88 3.80 11.22
N GLN A 38 7.23 2.66 11.40
CA GLN A 38 6.03 2.29 10.66
C GLN A 38 4.91 3.32 10.85
N LYS A 39 4.67 3.75 12.10
CA LYS A 39 3.71 4.80 12.41
C LYS A 39 4.06 6.12 11.72
N GLN A 40 5.34 6.53 11.75
CA GLN A 40 5.81 7.73 11.06
C GLN A 40 5.60 7.63 9.53
N LEU A 41 5.93 6.49 8.93
CA LEU A 41 5.79 6.27 7.49
C LEU A 41 4.34 6.41 7.04
N ILE A 42 3.40 5.77 7.74
CA ILE A 42 1.97 5.81 7.41
C ILE A 42 1.41 7.25 7.43
N GLU A 43 1.88 8.07 8.36
CA GLU A 43 1.38 9.45 8.51
C GLU A 43 2.05 10.45 7.57
N HIS A 44 3.24 10.14 7.04
CA HIS A 44 4.02 11.08 6.26
C HIS A 44 3.45 11.31 4.86
N GLU A 45 3.42 12.57 4.42
CA GLU A 45 2.82 12.99 3.14
C GLU A 45 3.46 12.29 1.93
N ASN A 46 4.79 12.08 1.94
CA ASN A 46 5.49 11.34 0.88
C ASN A 46 4.90 9.93 0.65
N ALA A 47 4.61 9.19 1.72
CA ALA A 47 4.02 7.86 1.60
C ALA A 47 2.58 7.95 1.06
N LYS A 48 1.79 8.93 1.53
CA LYS A 48 0.42 9.18 1.07
C LYS A 48 0.38 9.48 -0.44
N PHE A 49 1.28 10.33 -0.93
CA PHE A 49 1.44 10.59 -2.36
C PHE A 49 1.76 9.33 -3.16
N LEU A 50 2.75 8.55 -2.72
CA LEU A 50 3.14 7.33 -3.41
C LEU A 50 2.00 6.30 -3.42
N ALA A 51 1.28 6.15 -2.31
CA ALA A 51 0.15 5.23 -2.22
C ALA A 51 -0.98 5.63 -3.18
N VAL A 52 -1.36 6.90 -3.23
CA VAL A 52 -2.40 7.40 -4.15
C VAL A 52 -1.96 7.27 -5.61
N ARG A 53 -0.71 7.59 -5.95
CA ARG A 53 -0.18 7.37 -7.30
C ARG A 53 -0.22 5.89 -7.67
N LYS A 54 0.26 5.02 -6.77
CA LYS A 54 0.33 3.58 -7.01
C LYS A 54 -1.04 3.02 -7.37
N VAL A 55 -2.08 3.36 -6.62
CA VAL A 55 -3.43 2.81 -6.85
C VAL A 55 -4.17 3.46 -8.01
N THR A 56 -3.94 4.73 -8.30
CA THR A 56 -4.68 5.46 -9.35
C THR A 56 -3.98 5.49 -10.71
N GLN A 57 -2.66 5.25 -10.77
CA GLN A 57 -1.88 5.39 -12.00
C GLN A 57 -1.04 4.17 -12.34
N ASP A 58 -0.47 3.47 -11.36
CA ASP A 58 0.55 2.44 -11.66
C ASP A 58 -0.02 1.01 -11.65
N ASN A 59 -0.96 0.71 -10.74
CA ASN A 59 -1.52 -0.63 -10.59
C ASN A 59 -2.32 -1.09 -11.82
N LEU A 60 -2.23 -2.38 -12.15
CA LEU A 60 -2.98 -3.00 -13.26
C LEU A 60 -4.50 -2.83 -13.09
N GLY A 61 -5.01 -3.00 -11.87
CA GLY A 61 -6.42 -2.82 -11.51
C GLY A 61 -6.86 -1.37 -11.29
N LYS A 62 -6.09 -0.36 -11.72
CA LYS A 62 -6.43 1.06 -11.53
C LYS A 62 -7.78 1.45 -12.13
N ARG A 63 -8.21 0.77 -13.20
CA ARG A 63 -9.50 0.99 -13.87
C ARG A 63 -10.67 0.20 -13.29
N THR A 64 -10.48 -0.55 -12.22
CA THR A 64 -11.55 -1.30 -11.56
C THR A 64 -12.21 -0.43 -10.49
N ALA A 65 -13.52 -0.20 -10.60
CA ALA A 65 -14.31 0.55 -9.63
C ALA A 65 -14.72 -0.32 -8.43
N GLY A 66 -14.81 0.30 -7.26
CA GLY A 66 -15.43 -0.31 -6.09
C GLY A 66 -16.95 -0.15 -6.12
N VAL A 67 -17.58 -0.26 -4.94
CA VAL A 67 -19.04 -0.09 -4.79
C VAL A 67 -19.50 1.33 -5.12
N ASP A 68 -18.59 2.30 -5.07
CA ASP A 68 -18.81 3.72 -5.38
C ASP A 68 -18.82 4.01 -6.89
N GLY A 69 -18.45 3.05 -7.74
CA GLY A 69 -18.37 3.25 -9.19
C GLY A 69 -17.17 4.10 -9.64
N ILE A 70 -16.31 4.55 -8.72
CA ILE A 70 -15.19 5.44 -9.03
C ILE A 70 -13.95 4.62 -9.38
N PHE A 71 -13.42 4.82 -10.59
CA PHE A 71 -12.18 4.20 -11.06
C PHE A 71 -11.14 5.20 -11.60
N LEU A 72 -11.51 6.45 -11.81
CA LEU A 72 -10.62 7.49 -12.31
C LEU A 72 -10.75 8.73 -11.44
N LEU A 73 -9.62 9.29 -11.02
CA LEU A 73 -9.56 10.56 -10.31
C LEU A 73 -8.86 11.60 -11.18
N THR A 74 -9.36 12.83 -11.14
CA THR A 74 -8.67 14.03 -11.64
C THR A 74 -7.44 14.35 -10.78
N PRO A 75 -6.48 15.16 -11.29
CA PRO A 75 -5.36 15.66 -10.50
C PRO A 75 -5.77 16.25 -9.14
N ASP A 76 -6.82 17.06 -9.09
CA ASP A 76 -7.26 17.73 -7.87
C ASP A 76 -7.93 16.77 -6.89
N GLU A 77 -8.71 15.81 -7.37
CA GLU A 77 -9.26 14.74 -6.53
C GLU A 77 -8.15 13.85 -5.93
N ARG A 78 -7.07 13.58 -6.66
CA ARG A 78 -5.91 12.87 -6.11
C ARG A 78 -5.23 13.69 -5.01
N MET A 79 -5.04 14.98 -5.21
CA MET A 79 -4.50 15.88 -4.17
C MET A 79 -5.40 15.89 -2.94
N ASN A 80 -6.72 15.94 -3.15
CA ASN A 80 -7.70 15.87 -2.06
C ASN A 80 -7.63 14.52 -1.32
N LEU A 81 -7.49 13.41 -2.05
CA LEU A 81 -7.33 12.09 -1.45
C LEU A 81 -6.04 12.01 -0.61
N VAL A 82 -4.92 12.54 -1.09
CA VAL A 82 -3.65 12.57 -0.32
C VAL A 82 -3.81 13.35 0.99
N LYS A 83 -4.54 14.47 0.98
CA LYS A 83 -4.78 15.27 2.19
C LYS A 83 -5.65 14.55 3.22
N ASN A 84 -6.66 13.83 2.75
CA ASN A 84 -7.70 13.25 3.61
C ASN A 84 -7.44 11.78 3.98
N ILE A 85 -6.50 11.11 3.31
CA ILE A 85 -6.19 9.71 3.61
C ILE A 85 -5.50 9.57 4.97
N LYS A 86 -6.10 8.74 5.81
CA LYS A 86 -5.61 8.34 7.12
C LYS A 86 -5.96 6.88 7.37
N ILE A 87 -5.16 6.22 8.20
CA ILE A 87 -5.49 4.89 8.70
C ILE A 87 -6.37 5.07 9.93
N ASP A 88 -7.64 4.74 9.79
CA ASP A 88 -8.67 4.81 10.83
C ASP A 88 -9.44 3.48 10.88
N GLN A 89 -10.41 3.39 11.79
CA GLN A 89 -11.23 2.19 11.97
C GLN A 89 -12.39 2.12 10.95
N HIS A 90 -12.36 2.94 9.90
CA HIS A 90 -13.43 3.00 8.90
C HIS A 90 -12.96 2.44 7.56
N SER A 91 -13.79 1.59 6.97
CA SER A 91 -13.62 1.06 5.61
C SER A 91 -14.96 1.09 4.89
N ASP A 92 -14.91 1.38 3.59
CA ASP A 92 -16.06 1.36 2.72
C ASP A 92 -16.52 -0.09 2.46
N LYS A 93 -17.75 -0.26 1.97
CA LYS A 93 -18.24 -1.57 1.56
C LYS A 93 -17.44 -2.08 0.35
N ILE A 94 -17.12 -3.37 0.36
CA ILE A 94 -16.40 -4.04 -0.73
C ILE A 94 -17.39 -4.50 -1.81
N LEU A 95 -17.12 -4.19 -3.07
CA LEU A 95 -17.88 -4.74 -4.20
C LEU A 95 -17.52 -6.23 -4.39
N ARG A 96 -18.52 -7.10 -4.39
CA ARG A 96 -18.33 -8.54 -4.63
C ARG A 96 -18.57 -8.86 -6.11
N VAL A 97 -17.58 -9.47 -6.75
CA VAL A 97 -17.65 -9.90 -8.15
C VAL A 97 -17.30 -11.38 -8.23
N THR A 98 -18.11 -12.16 -8.93
CA THR A 98 -17.88 -13.58 -9.16
C THR A 98 -17.29 -13.76 -10.56
N ILE A 99 -16.10 -14.35 -10.65
CA ILE A 99 -15.42 -14.62 -11.91
C ILE A 99 -15.46 -16.14 -12.16
N PRO A 100 -16.13 -16.62 -13.23
CA PRO A 100 -16.13 -18.03 -13.56
C PRO A 100 -14.73 -18.48 -14.00
N LYS A 101 -14.32 -19.69 -13.59
CA LYS A 101 -13.11 -20.33 -14.08
C LYS A 101 -13.46 -21.37 -15.16
N PRO A 102 -12.51 -21.72 -16.04
CA PRO A 102 -12.74 -22.73 -17.09
C PRO A 102 -13.17 -24.10 -16.56
N ASN A 103 -12.79 -24.46 -15.33
CA ASN A 103 -13.11 -25.75 -14.70
C ASN A 103 -14.48 -25.79 -14.00
N GLY A 104 -15.36 -24.80 -14.23
CA GLY A 104 -16.69 -24.72 -13.62
C GLY A 104 -16.71 -24.18 -12.18
N SER A 105 -15.56 -24.00 -11.53
CA SER A 105 -15.49 -23.34 -10.22
C SER A 105 -15.57 -21.81 -10.33
N VAL A 106 -15.91 -21.14 -9.23
CA VAL A 106 -15.98 -19.68 -9.16
C VAL A 106 -14.84 -19.08 -8.36
N ARG A 107 -14.39 -17.88 -8.76
CA ARG A 107 -13.50 -17.03 -7.97
C ARG A 107 -14.28 -15.82 -7.48
N ASN A 108 -14.55 -15.78 -6.18
CA ASN A 108 -15.15 -14.61 -5.54
C ASN A 108 -14.05 -13.57 -5.29
N LEU A 109 -14.21 -12.38 -5.87
CA LEU A 109 -13.32 -11.24 -5.72
C LEU A 109 -14.02 -10.14 -4.94
N GLY A 110 -13.29 -9.54 -3.99
CA GLY A 110 -13.70 -8.30 -3.32
C GLY A 110 -12.91 -7.14 -3.90
N ILE A 111 -13.58 -6.12 -4.45
CA ILE A 111 -12.97 -4.92 -4.99
C ILE A 111 -13.26 -3.75 -4.03
N PRO A 112 -12.25 -3.23 -3.32
CA PRO A 112 -12.41 -2.05 -2.47
C PRO A 112 -12.47 -0.75 -3.29
N THR A 113 -12.94 0.32 -2.65
CA THR A 113 -12.89 1.69 -3.20
C THR A 113 -11.45 2.14 -3.43
N ILE A 114 -11.23 3.21 -4.20
CA ILE A 114 -9.89 3.79 -4.38
C ILE A 114 -9.29 4.22 -3.03
N ARG A 115 -10.12 4.81 -2.15
CA ARG A 115 -9.71 5.23 -0.81
C ARG A 115 -9.14 4.07 -0.02
N ASP A 116 -9.87 2.96 0.06
CA ASP A 116 -9.43 1.81 0.84
C ASP A 116 -8.22 1.10 0.22
N ARG A 117 -8.14 1.03 -1.12
CA ARG A 117 -6.93 0.54 -1.78
C ARG A 117 -5.71 1.40 -1.45
N ALA A 118 -5.87 2.71 -1.37
CA ALA A 118 -4.78 3.61 -0.97
C ALA A 118 -4.39 3.39 0.50
N LYS A 119 -5.36 3.17 1.41
CA LYS A 119 -5.08 2.83 2.83
C LYS A 119 -4.30 1.52 2.92
N GLN A 120 -4.74 0.49 2.19
CA GLN A 120 -4.05 -0.80 2.11
C GLN A 120 -2.63 -0.64 1.57
N CYS A 121 -2.42 0.20 0.55
CA CYS A 121 -1.10 0.47 0.00
C CYS A 121 -0.17 1.16 1.01
N LEU A 122 -0.68 2.11 1.81
CA LEU A 122 0.09 2.76 2.89
C LEU A 122 0.54 1.75 3.95
N VAL A 123 -0.38 0.92 4.42
CA VAL A 123 -0.08 -0.12 5.42
C VAL A 123 0.92 -1.12 4.85
N LYS A 124 0.75 -1.51 3.58
CA LYS A 124 1.67 -2.38 2.87
C LYS A 124 3.09 -1.84 2.86
N PHE A 125 3.29 -0.57 2.52
CA PHE A 125 4.62 0.07 2.54
C PHE A 125 5.32 -0.01 3.90
N ALA A 126 4.56 0.08 5.00
CA ALA A 126 5.09 0.01 6.36
C ALA A 126 5.42 -1.42 6.80
N LEU A 127 4.57 -2.38 6.42
CA LEU A 127 4.66 -3.75 6.93
C LEU A 127 5.60 -4.65 6.13
N GLU A 128 5.62 -4.53 4.80
CA GLU A 128 6.41 -5.43 3.94
C GLU A 128 7.88 -5.58 4.35
N PRO A 129 8.64 -4.51 4.68
CA PRO A 129 10.06 -4.66 4.98
C PRO A 129 10.32 -5.47 6.26
N GLN A 130 9.41 -5.40 7.24
CA GLN A 130 9.50 -6.20 8.46
C GLN A 130 9.25 -7.68 8.13
N TYR A 131 8.20 -7.97 7.35
CA TYR A 131 7.88 -9.34 6.96
C TYR A 131 8.97 -9.96 6.07
N GLU A 132 9.55 -9.20 5.14
CA GLU A 132 10.68 -9.63 4.32
C GLU A 132 11.89 -10.05 5.17
N ALA A 133 12.19 -9.30 6.25
CA ALA A 133 13.26 -9.65 7.18
C ALA A 133 13.03 -11.01 7.84
N PHE A 134 11.78 -11.31 8.23
CA PHE A 134 11.43 -12.60 8.84
C PHE A 134 11.42 -13.75 7.84
N PHE A 135 10.84 -13.55 6.65
CA PHE A 135 10.72 -14.61 5.64
C PHE A 135 12.07 -14.99 5.03
N TRP A 136 12.94 -14.03 4.73
CA TRP A 136 14.30 -14.31 4.25
C TRP A 136 15.10 -15.14 5.25
N THR A 137 14.96 -14.84 6.54
CA THR A 137 15.66 -15.56 7.61
C THR A 137 15.15 -16.99 7.78
N LYS A 138 13.85 -17.25 7.57
CA LYS A 138 13.28 -18.61 7.63
C LYS A 138 13.63 -19.45 6.40
N GLN A 139 13.65 -18.87 5.22
CA GLN A 139 13.95 -19.60 3.98
C GLN A 139 15.38 -20.17 3.99
N LEU A 140 16.34 -19.46 4.60
CA LEU A 140 17.69 -19.96 4.83
C LEU A 140 17.78 -21.10 5.86
N ARG A 141 16.81 -21.21 6.79
CA ARG A 141 16.78 -22.31 7.78
C ARG A 141 16.16 -23.59 7.24
N VAL A 142 15.30 -23.50 6.23
CA VAL A 142 14.65 -24.67 5.59
C VAL A 142 15.58 -25.34 4.57
N GLN A 143 16.64 -24.66 4.11
CA GLN A 143 17.67 -25.23 3.22
C GLN A 143 18.90 -25.76 3.96
N ALA A 144 18.84 -25.84 5.29
CA ALA A 144 19.92 -26.35 6.14
C ALA A 144 19.62 -27.74 6.73
N TRP A 145 18.68 -28.49 6.14
CA TRP A 145 18.33 -29.88 6.47
C TRP A 145 18.14 -30.68 5.20
#